data_AF-L1Q2Q4-F1
#
_entry.id   AF-L1Q2Q4-F1
#
_cell.length_a   1.000
_cell.length_b   1.000
_cell.length_c   1.000
_cell.angle_alpha   90.00
_cell.angle_beta   90.00
_cell.angle_gamma   90.00
#
_symmetry.space_group_name_H-M   'P 1'
#
loop_
_entity.id
_entity.type
_entity.pdbx_description
1 polymer ?
#
loop_
_entity_poly.entity_id
_entity_poly.type
_entity_poly.pdbx_seq_one_letter_code
_entity_poly.pdbx_strand_id
1 'polypeptide(L)'
;MEITQALKTEIYHTLTDFLEAYKAEDAQVLAEKFDISGEFLEEVYEMLDFVEDKSVLHLFPIEEMDKEEGGGVNLEVYNFNNDDTAVGVEAHLWDDQEYFAIIKGYYNLRDQFPKFVFHYFSC
;
A
#
# COMPACT_ATOMS: atom_id res chain seq x y z
N MET A 1 -13.62 11.61 10.68
CA MET A 1 -12.43 11.55 11.56
C MET A 1 -11.30 12.46 11.08
N GLU A 2 -10.43 12.91 11.99
CA GLU A 2 -9.23 13.68 11.66
C GLU A 2 -8.08 12.74 11.27
N ILE A 3 -7.47 12.98 10.11
CA ILE A 3 -6.30 12.23 9.63
C ILE A 3 -5.06 12.95 10.16
N THR A 4 -4.29 12.26 11.00
CA THR A 4 -3.12 12.83 11.68
C THR A 4 -1.83 12.38 11.02
N GLN A 5 -0.74 13.13 11.22
CA GLN A 5 0.59 12.72 10.76
C GLN A 5 1.03 11.37 11.35
N ALA A 6 0.66 11.11 12.61
CA ALA A 6 0.94 9.83 13.26
C ALA A 6 0.27 8.67 12.53
N LEU A 7 -1.00 8.83 12.12
CA LEU A 7 -1.71 7.83 11.33
C LEU A 7 -1.05 7.62 9.96
N LYS A 8 -0.71 8.71 9.24
CA LYS A 8 -0.02 8.59 7.94
C LYS A 8 1.32 7.85 8.08
N THR A 9 2.05 8.10 9.17
CA THR A 9 3.33 7.44 9.48
C THR A 9 3.13 5.94 9.76
N GLU A 10 2.11 5.57 10.53
CA GLU A 10 1.73 4.16 10.78
C GLU A 10 1.35 3.43 9.48
N ILE A 11 0.57 4.08 8.62
CA ILE A 11 0.18 3.55 7.30
C ILE A 11 1.43 3.35 6.44
N TYR A 12 2.32 4.34 6.36
CA TYR A 12 3.56 4.24 5.59
C TYR A 12 4.40 3.02 5.99
N HIS A 13 4.60 2.80 7.29
CA HIS A 13 5.33 1.63 7.78
C HIS A 13 4.61 0.31 7.46
N THR A 14 3.28 0.29 7.54
CA THR A 14 2.50 -0.90 7.18
C THR A 14 2.61 -1.21 5.68
N LEU A 15 2.58 -0.19 4.82
CA LEU A 15 2.78 -0.33 3.38
C LEU A 15 4.21 -0.78 3.04
N THR A 16 5.20 -0.31 3.81
CA THR A 16 6.59 -0.76 3.68
C THR A 16 6.70 -2.25 3.98
N ASP A 17 6.12 -2.71 5.09
CA ASP A 17 6.07 -4.14 5.45
C ASP A 17 5.35 -4.99 4.38
N PHE A 18 4.24 -4.48 3.83
CA PHE A 18 3.50 -5.12 2.74
C PHE A 18 4.38 -5.26 1.49
N LEU A 19 5.01 -4.16 1.07
CA LEU A 19 5.82 -4.14 -0.14
C LEU A 19 7.02 -5.07 -0.02
N GLU A 20 7.70 -5.11 1.14
CA GLU A 20 8.83 -6.02 1.36
C GLU A 20 8.39 -7.49 1.32
N ALA A 21 7.23 -7.83 1.89
CA ALA A 21 6.67 -9.19 1.80
C ALA A 21 6.30 -9.56 0.34
N TYR A 22 5.72 -8.62 -0.40
CA TYR A 22 5.39 -8.79 -1.82
C TYR A 22 6.65 -9.04 -2.67
N LYS A 23 7.70 -8.23 -2.48
CA LYS A 23 8.98 -8.35 -3.21
C LYS A 23 9.70 -9.66 -2.93
N ALA A 24 9.64 -10.13 -1.68
CA ALA A 24 10.25 -11.38 -1.25
C ALA A 24 9.41 -12.63 -1.63
N GLU A 25 8.22 -12.41 -2.20
CA GLU A 25 7.20 -13.44 -2.43
C GLU A 25 6.86 -14.24 -1.16
N ASP A 26 6.88 -13.55 0.00
CA ASP A 26 6.63 -14.16 1.31
C ASP A 26 5.14 -14.40 1.53
N ALA A 27 4.65 -15.49 0.93
CA ALA A 27 3.26 -15.91 1.02
C ALA A 27 2.76 -16.11 2.46
N GLN A 28 3.66 -16.44 3.41
CA GLN A 28 3.28 -16.58 4.81
C GLN A 28 2.96 -15.21 5.42
N VAL A 29 3.85 -14.22 5.26
CA VAL A 29 3.61 -12.87 5.78
C VAL A 29 2.42 -12.22 5.09
N LEU A 30 2.27 -12.41 3.78
CA LEU A 30 1.12 -11.92 3.02
C LEU A 30 -0.21 -12.48 3.56
N ALA A 31 -0.27 -13.78 3.84
CA ALA A 31 -1.45 -14.39 4.44
C ALA A 31 -1.68 -13.94 5.90
N GLU A 32 -0.64 -14.00 6.74
CA GLU A 32 -0.78 -13.79 8.19
C GLU A 32 -0.96 -12.32 8.60
N LYS A 33 -0.42 -11.36 7.84
CA LYS A 33 -0.52 -9.92 8.17
C LYS A 33 -1.53 -9.16 7.32
N PHE A 34 -1.71 -9.59 6.07
CA PHE A 34 -2.48 -8.84 5.07
C PHE A 34 -3.70 -9.61 4.54
N ASP A 35 -3.91 -10.85 4.99
CA ASP A 35 -5.01 -11.73 4.55
C ASP A 35 -5.00 -11.99 3.03
N ILE A 36 -3.82 -11.97 2.42
CA ILE A 36 -3.63 -12.21 0.98
C ILE A 36 -3.15 -13.64 0.78
N SER A 37 -4.00 -14.49 0.20
CA SER A 37 -3.69 -15.91 -0.04
C SER A 37 -4.53 -16.49 -1.18
N GLY A 38 -4.20 -17.71 -1.61
CA GLY A 38 -4.98 -18.45 -2.61
C GLY A 38 -5.01 -17.76 -3.99
N GLU A 39 -6.16 -17.83 -4.66
CA GLU A 39 -6.38 -17.23 -5.99
C GLU A 39 -6.08 -15.73 -6.00
N PHE A 40 -6.46 -15.01 -4.94
CA PHE A 40 -6.18 -13.58 -4.87
C PHE A 40 -4.66 -13.28 -4.85
N LEU A 41 -3.86 -14.10 -4.17
CA LEU A 41 -2.40 -13.92 -4.18
C LEU A 41 -1.81 -14.11 -5.59
N GLU A 42 -2.34 -15.07 -6.36
CA GLU A 42 -1.94 -15.28 -7.75
C GLU A 42 -2.27 -14.03 -8.59
N GLU A 43 -3.49 -13.49 -8.46
CA GLU A 43 -3.89 -12.24 -9.12
C GLU A 43 -2.97 -11.06 -8.76
N VAL A 44 -2.61 -10.90 -7.48
CA VAL A 44 -1.71 -9.82 -7.03
C VAL A 44 -0.33 -9.91 -7.68
N TYR A 45 0.21 -11.12 -7.89
CA TYR A 45 1.49 -11.27 -8.60
C TYR A 45 1.37 -11.01 -10.09
N GLU A 46 0.24 -11.35 -10.72
CA GLU A 46 -0.01 -11.07 -12.13
C GLU A 46 -0.14 -9.57 -12.43
N MET A 47 -0.62 -8.75 -11.48
CA MET A 47 -0.81 -7.30 -11.68
C MET A 47 0.46 -6.54 -12.08
N LEU A 48 1.63 -6.97 -11.60
CA LEU A 48 2.92 -6.36 -11.92
C LEU A 48 3.90 -7.36 -12.56
N ASP A 49 3.39 -8.35 -13.32
CA ASP A 49 4.23 -9.36 -13.98
C ASP A 49 5.23 -8.77 -15.00
N PHE A 50 4.95 -7.57 -15.50
CA PHE A 50 5.83 -6.80 -16.38
C PHE A 50 7.07 -6.26 -15.67
N VAL A 51 7.09 -6.21 -14.32
CA VAL A 51 8.26 -5.84 -13.53
C VAL A 51 9.11 -7.08 -13.32
N GLU A 52 10.15 -7.25 -14.14
CA GLU A 52 11.01 -8.45 -14.11
C GLU A 52 11.77 -8.62 -12.78
N ASP A 53 12.25 -7.52 -12.19
CA ASP A 53 12.96 -7.51 -10.91
C ASP A 53 12.18 -6.70 -9.88
N LYS A 54 11.37 -7.37 -9.05
CA LYS A 54 10.58 -6.72 -7.99
C LYS A 54 11.47 -6.06 -6.92
N SER A 55 12.76 -6.38 -6.81
CA SER A 55 13.62 -5.82 -5.76
C SER A 55 13.82 -4.31 -5.89
N VAL A 56 13.68 -3.78 -7.11
CA VAL A 56 13.74 -2.33 -7.42
C VAL A 56 12.51 -1.57 -6.92
N LEU A 57 11.43 -2.26 -6.57
CA LEU A 57 10.22 -1.61 -6.10
C LEU A 57 10.44 -0.94 -4.76
N HIS A 58 10.07 0.33 -4.67
CA HIS A 58 10.17 1.09 -3.43
C HIS A 58 9.04 2.12 -3.29
N LEU A 59 8.77 2.50 -2.04
CA LEU A 59 7.98 3.69 -1.75
C LEU A 59 8.88 4.94 -1.84
N PHE A 60 8.24 6.11 -1.90
CA PHE A 60 8.89 7.41 -1.71
C PHE A 60 9.51 7.53 -0.30
N PRO A 61 10.52 8.40 -0.07
CA PRO A 61 11.02 8.68 1.27
C PRO A 61 9.91 9.17 2.20
N ILE A 62 9.94 8.79 3.47
CA ILE A 62 8.88 9.14 4.43
C ILE A 62 8.74 10.66 4.61
N GLU A 63 9.81 11.43 4.44
CA GLU A 63 9.76 12.89 4.48
C GLU A 63 9.01 13.51 3.29
N GLU A 64 8.82 12.74 2.21
CA GLU A 64 8.15 13.15 0.97
C GLU A 64 6.71 12.65 0.87
N MET A 65 6.11 12.12 1.95
CA MET A 65 4.72 11.62 1.95
C MET A 65 3.68 12.61 1.41
N ASP A 66 3.87 13.91 1.68
CA ASP A 66 2.93 14.97 1.26
C ASP A 66 3.39 15.70 -0.02
N LYS A 67 4.48 15.24 -0.65
CA LYS A 67 4.96 15.82 -1.91
C LYS A 67 3.98 15.49 -3.03
N GLU A 68 3.64 16.51 -3.82
CA GLU A 68 2.85 16.35 -5.02
C GLU A 68 3.70 15.79 -6.17
N GLU A 69 3.24 14.70 -6.77
CA GLU A 69 3.87 14.03 -7.92
C GLU A 69 2.76 13.33 -8.74
N GLY A 70 2.90 13.21 -10.06
CA GLY A 70 1.96 12.41 -10.87
C GLY A 70 0.48 12.83 -10.83
N GLY A 71 0.16 14.04 -10.34
CA GLY A 71 -1.22 14.54 -10.20
C GLY A 71 -1.89 14.25 -8.85
N GLY A 72 -1.16 13.68 -7.88
CA GLY A 72 -1.61 13.45 -6.49
C GLY A 72 -0.49 13.72 -5.49
N VAL A 73 -0.71 13.39 -4.22
CA VAL A 73 0.37 13.34 -3.21
C VAL A 73 0.88 11.92 -3.07
N ASN A 74 2.16 11.77 -2.72
CA ASN A 74 2.79 10.46 -2.55
C ASN A 74 2.02 9.49 -1.64
N LEU A 75 1.48 9.97 -0.51
CA LEU A 75 0.54 9.22 0.32
C LEU A 75 -0.75 10.01 0.52
N GLU A 76 -1.79 9.59 -0.19
CA GLU A 76 -3.14 10.08 0.03
C GLU A 76 -3.88 9.17 1.02
N VAL A 77 -4.46 9.81 2.04
CA VAL A 77 -5.32 9.15 3.03
C VAL A 77 -6.59 9.96 3.10
N TYR A 78 -7.74 9.30 3.01
CA TYR A 78 -9.04 9.98 3.00
C TYR A 78 -10.10 9.19 3.77
N ASN A 79 -11.09 9.91 4.31
CA ASN A 79 -12.21 9.28 5.02
C ASN A 79 -13.24 8.76 4.01
N PHE A 80 -13.83 7.59 4.30
CA PHE A 80 -15.07 7.20 3.66
C PHE A 80 -16.25 8.00 4.23
N ASN A 81 -17.24 8.34 3.40
CA ASN A 81 -18.42 9.06 3.89
C ASN A 81 -19.19 8.19 4.89
N ASN A 82 -19.28 8.66 6.14
CA ASN A 82 -20.01 8.04 7.26
C ASN A 82 -19.39 6.76 7.86
N ASP A 83 -18.11 6.47 7.62
CA ASP A 83 -17.42 5.34 8.23
C ASP A 83 -16.14 5.80 8.95
N ASP A 84 -16.16 5.72 10.28
CA ASP A 84 -15.00 6.03 11.13
C ASP A 84 -14.21 4.75 11.52
N THR A 85 -14.42 3.64 10.82
CA THR A 85 -13.76 2.36 11.08
C THR A 85 -12.60 2.06 10.14
N ALA A 86 -12.51 2.76 9.00
CA ALA A 86 -11.39 2.66 8.06
C ALA A 86 -11.15 3.98 7.33
N VAL A 87 -9.96 4.12 6.73
CA VAL A 87 -9.62 5.19 5.78
C VAL A 87 -9.16 4.60 4.46
N GLY A 88 -9.44 5.29 3.35
CA GLY A 88 -8.87 4.94 2.06
C GLY A 88 -7.38 5.30 2.03
N VAL A 89 -6.60 4.48 1.33
CA VAL A 89 -5.15 4.64 1.16
C VAL A 89 -4.79 4.51 -0.31
N GLU A 90 -4.11 5.53 -0.82
CA GLU A 90 -3.44 5.51 -2.11
C GLU A 90 -1.98 5.91 -1.92
N ALA A 91 -1.05 5.05 -2.34
CA ALA A 91 0.38 5.30 -2.18
C ALA A 91 1.12 5.11 -3.51
N HIS A 92 1.92 6.10 -3.90
CA HIS A 92 2.76 6.00 -5.08
C HIS A 92 3.82 4.89 -4.92
N LEU A 93 3.91 4.05 -5.94
CA LEU A 93 4.90 2.99 -6.10
C LEU A 93 5.86 3.36 -7.21
N TRP A 94 7.14 3.20 -6.92
CA TRP A 94 8.25 3.57 -7.78
C TRP A 94 9.09 2.36 -8.12
N ASP A 95 9.71 2.40 -9.29
CA ASP A 95 10.91 1.63 -9.60
C ASP A 95 12.14 2.56 -9.55
N ASP A 96 13.32 2.02 -9.91
CA ASP A 96 14.57 2.79 -9.92
C ASP A 96 14.57 3.99 -10.91
N GLN A 97 13.58 4.10 -11.81
CA GLN A 97 13.50 5.11 -12.86
C GLN A 97 12.42 6.16 -12.58
N GLU A 98 11.19 5.72 -12.34
CA GLU A 98 10.03 6.60 -12.21
C GLU A 98 8.90 6.03 -11.35
N TYR A 99 8.00 6.93 -10.97
CA TYR A 99 6.70 6.58 -10.45
C TYR A 99 5.88 5.95 -11.57
N PHE A 100 5.37 4.74 -11.35
CA PHE A 100 4.68 4.00 -12.41
C PHE A 100 3.35 3.36 -11.96
N ALA A 101 3.07 3.30 -10.66
CA ALA A 101 1.84 2.68 -10.17
C ALA A 101 1.40 3.23 -8.80
N ILE A 102 0.16 2.95 -8.40
CA ILE A 102 -0.41 3.28 -7.08
C ILE A 102 -0.81 1.99 -6.37
N ILE A 103 -0.40 1.83 -5.11
CA ILE A 103 -0.96 0.82 -4.20
C ILE A 103 -2.31 1.34 -3.69
N LYS A 104 -3.39 0.62 -3.97
CA LYS A 104 -4.74 0.98 -3.48
C LYS A 104 -5.26 -0.02 -2.45
N GLY A 105 -5.87 0.52 -1.41
CA GLY A 105 -6.50 -0.29 -0.37
C GLY A 105 -7.24 0.58 0.64
N TYR A 106 -7.60 -0.02 1.77
CA TYR A 106 -8.02 0.71 2.95
C TYR A 106 -7.23 0.29 4.18
N TYR A 107 -7.15 1.21 5.12
CA TYR A 107 -6.54 0.97 6.42
C TYR A 107 -7.62 0.86 7.48
N ASN A 108 -7.74 -0.33 8.06
CA ASN A 108 -8.61 -0.62 9.17
C ASN A 108 -8.12 0.10 10.44
N LEU A 109 -9.01 0.87 11.03
CA LEU A 109 -8.74 1.58 12.27
C LEU A 109 -9.13 0.72 13.47
N ARG A 110 -8.49 1.00 14.60
CA ARG A 110 -8.60 0.20 15.84
C ARG A 110 -8.01 -1.21 15.62
N ASP A 111 -8.47 -2.20 16.37
CA ASP A 111 -7.89 -3.55 16.42
C ASP A 111 -8.49 -4.51 15.39
N GLN A 112 -8.92 -4.00 14.23
CA GLN A 112 -9.45 -4.81 13.14
C GLN A 112 -8.30 -5.40 12.30
N PHE A 113 -8.45 -6.67 11.91
CA PHE A 113 -7.50 -7.42 11.10
C PHE A 113 -8.05 -7.66 9.69
N PRO A 114 -7.21 -7.58 8.63
CA PRO A 114 -5.84 -7.08 8.65
C PRO A 114 -5.82 -5.56 8.79
N LYS A 115 -4.69 -4.99 9.21
CA LYS A 115 -4.56 -3.52 9.37
C LYS A 115 -4.66 -2.79 8.04
N PHE A 116 -3.99 -3.31 7.02
CA PHE A 116 -4.11 -2.83 5.65
C PHE A 116 -4.76 -3.92 4.82
N VAL A 117 -5.87 -3.57 4.15
CA VAL A 117 -6.54 -4.43 3.18
C VAL A 117 -6.16 -3.93 1.80
N PHE A 118 -5.31 -4.68 1.13
CA PHE A 118 -4.90 -4.43 -0.23
C PHE A 118 -6.06 -4.74 -1.19
N HIS A 119 -6.22 -3.90 -2.22
CA HIS A 119 -7.18 -4.14 -3.29
C HIS A 119 -6.50 -4.46 -4.62
N TYR A 120 -5.68 -3.54 -5.13
CA TYR A 120 -4.98 -3.70 -6.41
C TYR A 120 -3.88 -2.65 -6.59
N PHE A 121 -3.00 -2.88 -7.55
CA PHE A 121 -2.11 -1.86 -8.09
C PHE A 121 -2.77 -1.14 -9.27
N SER A 122 -2.65 0.19 -9.34
CA SER A 122 -3.15 1.00 -10.46
C SER A 122 -1.98 1.58 -11.23
N CYS A 123 -1.72 1.08 -12.44
CA CYS A 123 -0.68 1.59 -13.36
C CYS A 123 -1.25 2.64 -14.32
#